data_AF-F3KLA7-F1
#
_entry.id   AF-F3KLA7-F1
#
_cell.length_a   1.000
_cell.length_b   1.000
_cell.length_c   1.000
_cell.angle_alpha   90.00
_cell.angle_beta   90.00
_cell.angle_gamma   90.00
#
_symmetry.space_group_name_H-M   'P 1'
#
loop_
_entity.id
_entity.type
_entity.pdbx_description
1 polymer ?
#
loop_
_entity_poly.entity_id
_entity_poly.type
_entity_poly.pdbx_seq_one_letter_code
_entity_poly.pdbx_strand_id
1 'polypeptide(L)'
;MEQNSTKFIKLTVAQAWGEEGKILLDKIKNGVKVETLWDDDSTMPEEINAVTRPKFLKFKKNGSYVGRRYSGKIGISTIITEDTAAVLLPHHKDEIDFHTMFLSKDKEFHEWCTDLFDYYWSNSVDAKWP
;
A
#
# COMPACT_ATOMS: atom_id res chain seq x y z
N MET A 1 -7.10 -10.31 -1.83
CA MET A 1 -7.99 -9.16 -1.59
C MET A 1 -7.85 -8.13 -2.70
N GLU A 2 -6.66 -7.60 -2.94
CA GLU A 2 -6.36 -6.63 -4.01
C GLU A 2 -6.82 -7.11 -5.39
N GLN A 3 -6.65 -8.41 -5.68
CA GLN A 3 -7.12 -9.06 -6.91
C GLN A 3 -8.63 -8.93 -7.15
N ASN A 4 -9.44 -8.70 -6.13
CA ASN A 4 -10.90 -8.57 -6.26
C ASN A 4 -11.36 -7.11 -6.29
N SER A 5 -10.48 -6.14 -6.01
CA SER A 5 -10.84 -4.72 -6.07
C SER A 5 -11.11 -4.26 -7.50
N THR A 6 -12.13 -3.41 -7.62
CA THR A 6 -12.64 -2.82 -8.86
C THR A 6 -12.65 -1.29 -8.83
N LYS A 7 -12.51 -0.66 -7.65
CA LYS A 7 -12.58 0.80 -7.49
C LYS A 7 -11.28 1.40 -7.01
N PHE A 8 -10.81 1.00 -5.83
CA PHE A 8 -9.58 1.52 -5.27
C PHE A 8 -8.86 0.52 -4.37
N ILE A 9 -7.56 0.72 -4.25
CA ILE A 9 -6.72 0.05 -3.26
C ILE A 9 -5.90 1.13 -2.55
N LYS A 10 -6.02 1.20 -1.22
CA LYS A 10 -5.08 1.94 -0.35
C LYS A 10 -4.25 0.92 0.39
N LEU A 11 -2.93 1.07 0.40
CA LEU A 11 -2.10 0.21 1.25
C LEU A 11 -0.79 0.82 1.72
N THR A 12 -0.37 0.37 2.89
CA THR A 12 0.95 0.65 3.43
C THR A 12 1.93 -0.44 2.99
N VAL A 13 3.04 0.01 2.42
CA VAL A 13 4.20 -0.77 2.02
C VAL A 13 5.12 -0.87 3.22
N ALA A 14 5.29 -2.06 3.78
CA ALA A 14 6.28 -2.30 4.84
C ALA A 14 7.56 -3.00 4.34
N GLN A 15 7.49 -3.80 3.27
CA GLN A 15 8.63 -4.48 2.66
C GLN A 15 8.49 -4.63 1.13
N ALA A 16 9.63 -4.81 0.45
CA ALA A 16 9.84 -5.01 -0.98
C ALA A 16 8.79 -5.81 -1.77
N TRP A 17 8.38 -5.27 -2.92
CA TRP A 17 7.24 -5.74 -3.72
C TRP A 17 7.66 -6.56 -4.93
N GLY A 18 7.81 -7.87 -4.80
CA GLY A 18 7.97 -8.75 -5.96
C GLY A 18 6.68 -8.95 -6.74
N GLU A 19 5.74 -9.68 -6.15
CA GLU A 19 4.49 -10.07 -6.80
C GLU A 19 3.37 -9.04 -6.62
N GLU A 20 3.30 -8.38 -5.46
CA GLU A 20 2.30 -7.34 -5.18
C GLU A 20 2.39 -6.18 -6.18
N GLY A 21 3.62 -5.81 -6.59
CA GLY A 21 3.83 -4.73 -7.55
C GLY A 21 3.24 -5.03 -8.91
N LYS A 22 3.27 -6.31 -9.33
CA LYS A 22 2.63 -6.76 -10.57
C LYS A 22 1.11 -6.73 -10.46
N ILE A 23 0.56 -7.14 -9.31
CA ILE A 23 -0.89 -7.12 -9.04
C ILE A 23 -1.40 -5.67 -9.10
N LEU A 24 -0.73 -4.72 -8.45
CA LEU A 24 -1.13 -3.31 -8.52
C LEU A 24 -1.06 -2.76 -9.93
N LEU A 25 0.01 -3.06 -10.68
CA LEU A 25 0.14 -2.61 -12.05
C LEU A 25 -1.01 -3.11 -12.93
N ASP A 26 -1.43 -4.36 -12.75
CA ASP A 26 -2.59 -4.92 -13.44
C ASP A 26 -3.88 -4.20 -13.03
N LYS A 27 -4.06 -3.96 -11.73
CA LYS A 27 -5.24 -3.25 -11.21
C LYS A 27 -5.35 -1.83 -11.74
N ILE A 28 -4.24 -1.09 -11.77
CA ILE A 28 -4.21 0.27 -12.32
C ILE A 28 -4.57 0.27 -13.82
N LYS A 29 -4.06 -0.70 -14.59
CA LYS A 29 -4.43 -0.84 -16.02
C LYS A 29 -5.92 -1.09 -16.21
N ASN A 30 -6.55 -1.80 -15.28
CA ASN A 30 -7.97 -2.09 -15.28
C ASN A 30 -8.83 -0.97 -14.66
N GLY A 31 -8.25 0.22 -14.42
CA GLY A 31 -8.98 1.41 -13.99
C GLY A 31 -9.13 1.58 -12.48
N VAL A 32 -8.49 0.72 -11.68
CA VAL A 32 -8.49 0.82 -10.22
C VAL A 32 -7.54 1.93 -9.77
N LYS A 33 -8.00 2.82 -8.90
CA LYS A 33 -7.14 3.85 -8.30
C LYS A 33 -6.27 3.22 -7.21
N VAL A 34 -4.98 3.48 -7.22
CA VAL A 34 -4.05 2.90 -6.23
C VAL A 34 -3.32 3.99 -5.46
N GLU A 35 -3.35 3.88 -4.14
CA GLU A 35 -2.66 4.76 -3.19
C GLU A 35 -1.72 3.92 -2.32
N THR A 36 -0.41 4.19 -2.42
CA THR A 36 0.60 3.47 -1.64
C THR A 36 1.32 4.42 -0.70
N LEU A 37 1.57 3.94 0.52
CA LEU A 37 2.26 4.67 1.56
C LEU A 37 3.45 3.88 2.06
N TRP A 38 4.63 4.50 2.10
CA TRP A 38 5.91 3.83 2.30
C TRP A 38 6.60 4.50 3.50
N ASP A 39 7.30 3.74 4.33
CA ASP A 39 8.21 4.34 5.31
C ASP A 39 9.63 4.53 4.72
N ASP A 40 10.50 5.17 5.49
CA ASP A 40 11.87 5.46 5.09
C ASP A 40 12.76 4.21 4.97
N ASP A 41 12.38 3.12 5.66
CA ASP A 41 13.12 1.86 5.70
C ASP A 41 12.69 0.89 4.58
N SER A 42 11.59 1.19 3.89
CA SER A 42 11.07 0.43 2.76
C SER A 42 12.03 0.43 1.59
N THR A 43 12.70 -0.71 1.36
CA THR A 43 13.60 -0.92 0.22
C THR A 43 12.96 -1.81 -0.84
N MET A 44 13.20 -1.50 -2.13
CA MET A 44 12.74 -2.32 -3.24
C MET A 44 13.95 -2.92 -3.98
N PRO A 45 13.96 -4.24 -4.28
CA PRO A 45 15.04 -4.86 -5.02
C PRO A 45 15.17 -4.23 -6.41
N GLU A 46 16.40 -3.88 -6.79
CA GLU A 46 16.67 -3.07 -7.98
C GLU A 46 16.13 -3.71 -9.28
N GLU A 47 16.18 -5.04 -9.37
CA GLU A 47 15.66 -5.80 -10.51
C GLU A 47 14.15 -5.57 -10.72
N ILE A 48 13.39 -5.52 -9.63
CA ILE A 48 11.95 -5.28 -9.67
C ILE A 48 11.68 -3.79 -9.86
N ASN A 49 12.50 -2.94 -9.25
CA ASN A 49 12.43 -1.48 -9.38
C ASN A 49 12.53 -1.06 -10.85
N ALA A 50 13.55 -1.55 -11.56
CA ALA A 50 13.79 -1.24 -12.97
C ALA A 50 12.59 -1.54 -13.89
N VAL A 51 11.85 -2.62 -13.59
CA VAL A 51 10.70 -3.07 -14.40
C VAL A 51 9.40 -2.34 -14.05
N THR A 52 9.21 -2.01 -12.77
CA THR A 52 7.94 -1.47 -12.25
C THR A 52 7.91 0.05 -12.28
N ARG A 53 9.02 0.71 -11.94
CA ARG A 53 9.13 2.18 -11.83
C ARG A 53 8.63 2.95 -13.05
N PRO A 54 9.04 2.64 -14.31
CA PRO A 54 8.59 3.42 -15.46
C PRO A 54 7.07 3.37 -15.64
N LYS A 55 6.44 2.24 -15.30
CA LYS A 55 4.99 2.04 -15.40
C LYS A 55 4.26 2.86 -14.34
N PHE A 56 4.70 2.78 -13.09
CA PHE A 56 4.11 3.58 -12.01
C PHE A 56 4.31 5.09 -12.22
N LEU A 57 5.44 5.54 -12.76
CA LEU A 57 5.63 6.95 -13.11
C LEU A 57 4.64 7.41 -14.19
N LYS A 58 4.33 6.56 -15.17
CA LYS A 58 3.29 6.85 -16.17
C LYS A 58 1.91 6.98 -15.52
N PHE A 59 1.59 6.08 -14.59
CA PHE A 59 0.33 6.11 -13.84
C PHE A 59 0.24 7.24 -12.80
N LYS A 60 1.37 7.72 -12.28
CA LYS A 60 1.41 8.92 -11.44
C LYS A 60 1.01 10.16 -12.24
N LYS A 61 1.50 10.28 -13.48
CA LYS A 61 1.19 11.42 -14.37
C LYS A 61 -0.29 11.52 -14.74
N ASN A 62 -0.99 10.41 -14.86
CA ASN A 62 -2.43 10.41 -15.20
C ASN A 62 -3.35 10.32 -13.97
N GLY A 63 -2.79 10.37 -12.75
CA GLY A 63 -3.54 10.38 -11.50
C GLY A 63 -4.13 9.03 -11.05
N SER A 64 -3.92 7.96 -11.81
CA SER A 64 -4.41 6.61 -11.45
C SER A 64 -3.60 5.95 -10.32
N TYR A 65 -2.41 6.49 -10.03
CA TYR A 65 -1.54 6.06 -8.95
C TYR A 65 -0.99 7.24 -8.15
N VAL A 66 -1.01 7.14 -6.83
CA VAL A 66 -0.35 8.10 -5.93
C VAL A 66 0.49 7.31 -4.92
N GLY A 67 1.79 7.60 -4.87
CA GLY A 67 2.70 7.06 -3.87
C GLY A 67 3.22 8.17 -2.96
N ARG A 68 3.15 7.95 -1.63
CA ARG A 68 3.62 8.88 -0.60
C ARG A 68 4.57 8.22 0.39
N ARG A 69 5.48 9.01 0.95
CA ARG A 69 6.50 8.56 1.91
C ARG A 69 6.26 9.20 3.27
N TYR A 70 6.18 8.38 4.30
CA TYR A 70 6.10 8.78 5.69
C TYR A 70 7.51 8.74 6.31
N SER A 71 7.93 9.84 6.94
CA SER A 71 9.30 9.97 7.48
C SER A 71 9.52 9.26 8.83
N GLY A 72 8.55 8.50 9.30
CA GLY A 72 8.65 7.64 10.48
C GLY A 72 8.46 6.18 10.10
N LYS A 73 8.43 5.30 11.10
CA LYS A 73 8.17 3.87 10.89
C LYS A 73 6.67 3.58 10.83
N ILE A 74 6.23 2.82 9.83
CA ILE A 74 4.86 2.30 9.79
C ILE A 74 4.83 0.99 10.56
N GLY A 75 4.41 1.06 11.82
CA GLY A 75 4.38 -0.10 12.73
C GLY A 75 3.18 -1.04 12.54
N ILE A 76 2.16 -0.61 11.79
CA ILE A 76 0.95 -1.38 11.50
C ILE A 76 0.67 -1.26 10.01
N SER A 77 0.54 -2.39 9.31
CA SER A 77 0.26 -2.38 7.87
C SER A 77 -1.23 -2.53 7.60
N THR A 78 -1.76 -1.75 6.67
CA THR A 78 -3.16 -1.80 6.23
C THR A 78 -3.24 -2.05 4.73
N ILE A 79 -4.26 -2.79 4.31
CA ILE A 79 -4.65 -2.94 2.91
C ILE A 79 -6.17 -2.74 2.86
N ILE A 80 -6.65 -1.80 2.05
CA ILE A 80 -8.05 -1.37 2.08
C ILE A 80 -8.57 -1.30 0.65
N THR A 81 -9.68 -1.99 0.40
CA THR A 81 -10.45 -1.94 -0.85
C THR A 81 -11.81 -1.33 -0.60
N GLU A 82 -12.66 -1.26 -1.63
CA GLU A 82 -14.03 -0.77 -1.50
C GLU A 82 -14.95 -1.63 -0.61
N ASP A 83 -14.61 -2.90 -0.37
CA ASP A 83 -15.48 -3.87 0.29
C ASP A 83 -14.85 -4.59 1.47
N THR A 84 -13.53 -4.48 1.64
CA THR A 84 -12.76 -5.25 2.61
C THR A 84 -11.58 -4.42 3.10
N ALA A 85 -11.23 -4.58 4.37
CA ALA A 85 -10.00 -4.06 4.93
C ALA A 85 -9.22 -5.20 5.59
N ALA A 86 -7.89 -5.04 5.60
CA ALA A 86 -6.98 -5.92 6.29
C ALA A 86 -5.97 -5.11 7.11
N VAL A 87 -5.54 -5.68 8.23
CA VAL A 87 -4.43 -5.18 9.03
C VAL A 87 -3.45 -6.29 9.37
N LEU A 88 -2.16 -5.97 9.31
CA LEU A 88 -1.07 -6.79 9.82
C LEU A 88 -0.43 -6.04 10.98
N LEU A 89 -0.31 -6.74 12.11
CA LEU A 89 0.24 -6.19 13.35
C LEU A 89 1.73 -6.49 13.45
N PRO A 90 2.49 -5.71 14.23
CA PRO A 90 3.89 -6.02 14.45
C PRO A 90 4.06 -7.21 15.40
N HIS A 91 5.15 -7.96 15.24
CA HIS A 91 5.60 -8.92 16.23
C HIS A 91 6.40 -8.23 17.35
N HIS A 92 6.87 -9.01 18.34
CA HIS A 92 7.61 -8.53 19.53
C HIS A 92 8.92 -7.75 19.27
N LYS A 93 9.46 -7.71 18.04
CA LYS A 93 10.58 -6.83 17.65
C LYS A 93 10.17 -5.63 16.80
N ASP A 94 8.89 -5.25 16.85
CA ASP A 94 8.31 -4.10 16.15
C ASP A 94 8.40 -4.14 14.61
N GLU A 95 8.59 -5.32 13.99
CA GLU A 95 8.47 -5.51 12.54
C GLU A 95 7.10 -6.11 12.23
N ILE A 96 6.55 -5.78 11.06
CA ILE A 96 5.26 -6.31 10.61
C ILE A 96 5.31 -7.84 10.55
N ASP A 97 4.37 -8.49 11.24
CA ASP A 97 4.19 -9.93 11.15
C ASP A 97 3.36 -10.28 9.91
N PHE A 98 4.00 -10.85 8.90
CA PHE A 98 3.35 -11.31 7.67
C PHE A 98 2.68 -12.69 7.80
N HIS A 99 2.82 -13.38 8.95
CA HIS A 99 2.18 -14.67 9.18
C HIS A 99 0.71 -14.53 9.60
N THR A 100 0.34 -13.39 10.17
CA THR A 100 -1.01 -13.15 10.69
C THR A 100 -1.61 -11.90 10.06
N MET A 101 -2.77 -12.06 9.42
CA MET A 101 -3.52 -10.96 8.84
C MET A 101 -4.97 -11.02 9.33
N PHE A 102 -5.45 -9.92 9.90
CA PHE A 102 -6.87 -9.76 10.23
C PHE A 102 -7.56 -9.15 9.02
N LEU A 103 -8.62 -9.80 8.54
CA LEU A 103 -9.36 -9.44 7.35
C LEU A 103 -10.85 -9.36 7.69
N SER A 104 -11.51 -8.26 7.33
CA SER A 104 -12.93 -8.10 7.59
C SER A 104 -13.63 -7.23 6.54
N LYS A 105 -14.94 -7.48 6.39
CA LYS A 105 -15.88 -6.62 5.68
C LYS A 105 -16.76 -5.80 6.65
N ASP A 106 -16.53 -5.95 7.95
CA ASP A 106 -17.22 -5.18 8.97
C ASP A 106 -16.94 -3.68 8.79
N LYS A 107 -17.99 -2.88 8.96
CA LYS A 107 -17.94 -1.46 8.66
C LYS A 107 -17.06 -0.70 9.65
N GLU A 108 -17.15 -1.00 10.94
CA GLU A 108 -16.37 -0.30 11.98
C GLU A 108 -14.88 -0.65 11.84
N PHE A 109 -14.57 -1.91 11.54
CA PHE A 109 -13.20 -2.33 11.23
C PHE A 109 -12.64 -1.63 9.99
N HIS A 110 -13.45 -1.51 8.94
CA HIS A 110 -13.05 -0.84 7.68
C HIS A 110 -12.78 0.66 7.90
N GLU A 111 -13.65 1.33 8.64
CA GLU A 111 -13.49 2.73 9.03
C GLU A 111 -12.21 2.92 9.86
N TRP A 112 -11.97 2.07 10.86
CA TRP A 112 -10.75 2.13 11.68
C TRP A 112 -9.47 1.96 10.85
N CYS A 113 -9.43 0.99 9.93
CA CYS A 113 -8.28 0.83 9.03
C CYS A 113 -8.08 2.06 8.13
N THR A 114 -9.17 2.65 7.65
CA THR A 114 -9.14 3.86 6.81
C THR A 114 -8.62 5.06 7.58
N ASP A 115 -9.08 5.28 8.81
CA ASP A 115 -8.61 6.34 9.69
C ASP A 115 -7.10 6.20 9.98
N LEU A 116 -6.63 4.97 10.23
CA LEU A 116 -5.22 4.69 10.45
C LEU A 116 -4.37 5.00 9.20
N PHE A 117 -4.82 4.57 8.02
CA PHE A 117 -4.14 4.90 6.77
C PHE A 117 -4.10 6.41 6.53
N ASP A 118 -5.25 7.09 6.69
CA ASP A 118 -5.40 8.51 6.43
C ASP A 118 -4.56 9.35 7.41
N TYR A 119 -4.40 8.91 8.66
CA TYR A 119 -3.46 9.51 9.62
C TYR A 119 -2.03 9.51 9.09
N TYR A 120 -1.50 8.37 8.65
CA TYR A 120 -0.15 8.32 8.11
C TYR A 120 -0.07 9.10 6.78
N TRP A 121 -1.10 9.01 5.95
CA TRP A 121 -1.19 9.70 4.67
C TRP A 121 -1.11 11.22 4.84
N SER A 122 -1.86 11.80 5.78
CA SER A 122 -1.83 13.24 6.05
C SER A 122 -0.48 13.73 6.57
N ASN A 123 0.27 12.84 7.23
CA ASN A 123 1.60 13.12 7.77
C ASN A 123 2.75 12.67 6.86
N SER A 124 2.45 12.32 5.61
CA SER A 124 3.43 11.89 4.61
C SER A 124 3.67 12.98 3.57
N VAL A 125 4.74 12.84 2.79
CA VAL A 125 5.04 13.69 1.64
C VAL A 125 4.96 12.87 0.36
N ASP A 126 4.90 13.52 -0.80
CA ASP A 126 4.99 12.81 -2.07
C ASP A 126 6.28 11.97 -2.13
N ALA A 127 6.14 10.68 -2.38
CA ALA A 127 7.30 9.80 -2.42
C ALA A 127 8.18 10.18 -3.62
N LYS A 128 9.45 10.47 -3.32
CA LYS A 128 10.51 10.21 -4.29
C LYS A 128 10.61 8.69 -4.34
N TRP A 129 10.37 8.13 -5.52
CA TRP A 129 10.42 6.69 -5.75
C TRP A 129 11.71 6.11 -5.16
N PRO A 130 11.65 5.04 -4.33
CA PRO A 130 12.83 4.46 -3.71
C PRO A 130 13.80 3.85 -4.73
#